data_AF-A0A0P0NJS2-F1
#
_entry.id   AF-A0A0P0NJS2-F1
#
_cell.length_a   1.000
_cell.length_b   1.000
_cell.length_c   1.000
_cell.angle_alpha   90.00
_cell.angle_beta   90.00
_cell.angle_gamma   90.00
#
_symmetry.space_group_name_H-M   'P 1'
#
loop_
_entity.id
_entity.type
_entity.pdbx_description
1 polymer ?
#
loop_
_entity_poly.entity_id
_entity_poly.type
_entity_poly.pdbx_seq_one_letter_code
_entity_poly.pdbx_strand_id
1 'polypeptide(L)'
;MKKYLKLFLFIPIFCFGQTKQNTVLPKDGTQNLSPGPKDSYVIKIDQLTLLAATELSSLVSTKAHEINRVVSVAIVDLAGQIIVINRGDGVGPHNTEAARRKAFTAVSTKTATLLLAKNAKMTASTENLAQLPELLLLGGGVPIYYNDKLIGAVGVAGGGSPENDDLIARAAQILSLNLIAR
;
A
#
# COMPACT_ATOMS: atom_id res chain seq x y z
N MET A 1 36.49 20.08 61.52
CA MET A 1 37.10 19.32 60.41
C MET A 1 36.42 19.70 59.10
N LYS A 2 37.20 20.30 58.15
CA LYS A 2 37.08 20.37 56.67
C LYS A 2 35.69 20.65 56.04
N LYS A 3 35.48 21.84 55.41
CA LYS A 3 35.58 22.17 53.95
C LYS A 3 34.63 21.30 53.09
N TYR A 4 33.82 21.78 52.14
CA TYR A 4 34.17 22.60 50.97
C TYR A 4 32.96 23.38 50.40
N LEU A 5 33.25 24.63 50.04
CA LEU A 5 32.48 25.58 49.24
C LEU A 5 32.42 25.08 47.78
N LYS A 6 31.21 24.79 47.25
CA LYS A 6 31.02 24.49 45.82
C LYS A 6 30.89 25.81 45.05
N LEU A 7 31.98 26.17 44.36
CA LEU A 7 32.06 27.27 43.40
C LEU A 7 31.38 26.83 42.09
N PHE A 8 30.22 27.39 41.77
CA PHE A 8 29.60 27.22 40.45
C PHE A 8 30.31 28.14 39.45
N LEU A 9 31.15 27.57 38.59
CA LEU A 9 31.78 28.27 37.48
C LEU A 9 30.79 28.28 36.29
N PHE A 10 30.20 29.45 36.02
CA PHE A 10 29.38 29.70 34.85
C PHE A 10 30.29 29.76 33.62
N ILE A 11 30.30 28.71 32.79
CA ILE A 11 30.96 28.74 31.48
C ILE A 11 29.91 29.23 30.48
N PRO A 12 30.07 30.39 29.82
CA PRO A 12 29.18 30.79 28.75
C PRO A 12 29.44 29.90 27.54
N ILE A 13 28.46 29.06 27.20
CA ILE A 13 28.44 28.36 25.91
C ILE A 13 28.25 29.43 24.85
N PHE A 14 29.32 29.77 24.14
CA PHE A 14 29.25 30.51 22.89
C PHE A 14 28.46 29.65 21.88
N CYS A 15 27.18 29.98 21.74
CA CYS A 15 26.38 29.46 20.65
C CYS A 15 26.85 30.17 19.37
N PHE A 16 27.64 29.47 18.55
CA PHE A 16 27.92 29.88 17.18
C PHE A 16 26.61 29.74 16.37
N GLY A 17 25.83 30.82 16.33
CA GLY A 17 24.75 30.96 15.36
C GLY A 17 25.35 30.99 13.96
N GLN A 18 24.96 30.03 13.12
CA GLN A 18 25.31 30.04 11.70
C GLN A 18 24.72 31.30 11.03
N THR A 19 25.57 31.98 10.29
CA THR A 19 25.31 33.22 9.58
C THR A 19 24.56 33.00 8.27
N LYS A 20 23.67 33.97 7.97
CA LYS A 20 23.05 34.33 6.68
C LYS A 20 22.13 33.30 5.99
N GLN A 21 20.83 33.48 6.18
CA GLN A 21 19.93 33.59 5.03
C GLN A 21 19.60 35.07 4.82
N ASN A 22 20.10 35.64 3.72
CA ASN A 22 19.51 36.84 3.14
C ASN A 22 18.11 36.46 2.63
N THR A 23 17.09 36.46 3.49
CA THR A 23 15.71 36.51 3.04
C THR A 23 15.39 37.96 2.71
N VAL A 24 15.84 38.40 1.53
CA VAL A 24 15.09 39.45 0.83
C VAL A 24 13.75 38.81 0.51
N LEU A 25 12.75 39.06 1.35
CA LEU A 25 11.36 38.84 0.99
C LEU A 25 11.12 39.65 -0.29
N PRO A 26 10.72 39.04 -1.42
CA PRO A 26 10.40 39.79 -2.62
C PRO A 26 9.21 40.69 -2.30
N LYS A 27 9.49 42.00 -2.19
CA LYS A 27 8.50 43.07 -2.21
C LYS A 27 8.05 43.30 -3.65
N ASP A 28 7.33 42.33 -4.21
CA ASP A 28 6.34 42.61 -5.25
C ASP A 28 5.43 41.39 -5.40
N GLY A 29 4.13 41.62 -5.23
CA GLY A 29 3.08 40.60 -5.12
C GLY A 29 2.67 39.95 -6.45
N THR A 30 3.55 39.93 -7.44
CA THR A 30 3.32 39.28 -8.73
C THR A 30 4.55 38.44 -9.09
N GLN A 31 4.68 37.29 -8.43
CA GLN A 31 5.43 36.18 -9.00
C GLN A 31 4.73 35.85 -10.32
N ASN A 32 5.38 36.19 -11.44
CA ASN A 32 4.95 35.77 -12.77
C ASN A 32 5.10 34.25 -12.82
N LEU A 33 4.07 33.53 -12.37
CA LEU A 33 3.99 32.08 -12.39
C LEU A 33 3.76 31.64 -13.83
N SER A 34 4.78 31.82 -14.68
CA SER A 34 4.80 31.15 -15.97
C SER A 34 4.74 29.64 -15.69
N PRO A 35 3.79 28.90 -16.27
CA PRO A 35 3.78 27.46 -16.15
C PRO A 35 5.14 26.91 -16.57
N GLY A 36 5.70 26.02 -15.76
CA GLY A 36 6.87 25.24 -16.13
C GLY A 36 6.61 24.39 -17.40
N PRO A 37 7.61 23.66 -17.89
CA PRO A 37 7.43 22.72 -18.99
C PRO A 37 6.24 21.79 -18.72
N LYS A 38 5.44 21.48 -19.75
CA LYS A 38 4.24 20.62 -19.64
C LYS A 38 4.52 19.31 -18.90
N ASP A 39 5.68 18.72 -19.15
CA ASP A 39 6.12 17.45 -18.57
C ASP A 39 6.45 17.55 -17.06
N SER A 40 6.52 18.77 -16.51
CA SER A 40 6.62 19.01 -15.06
C SER A 40 5.28 18.90 -14.34
N TYR A 41 4.17 18.86 -15.08
CA TYR A 41 2.80 18.82 -14.52
C TYR A 41 2.09 17.49 -14.74
N VAL A 42 2.62 16.60 -15.57
CA VAL A 42 2.00 15.32 -15.91
C VAL A 42 3.00 14.18 -15.78
N ILE A 43 2.53 13.04 -15.27
CA ILE A 43 3.30 11.80 -15.24
C ILE A 43 2.57 10.73 -16.05
N LYS A 44 3.35 9.86 -16.71
CA LYS A 44 2.83 8.64 -17.32
C LYS A 44 2.83 7.53 -16.28
N ILE A 45 1.70 6.83 -16.15
CA ILE A 45 1.58 5.65 -15.30
C ILE A 45 1.32 4.42 -16.16
N ASP A 46 1.88 3.29 -15.73
CA ASP A 46 1.53 1.97 -16.26
C ASP A 46 0.33 1.45 -15.44
N GLN A 47 -0.61 0.77 -16.10
CA GLN A 47 -1.86 0.29 -15.46
C GLN A 47 -2.22 -1.10 -15.98
N LEU A 48 -2.87 -1.91 -15.14
CA LEU A 48 -3.44 -3.19 -15.56
C LEU A 48 -4.50 -2.98 -16.65
N THR A 49 -4.45 -3.82 -17.68
CA THR A 49 -5.53 -3.94 -18.67
C THR A 49 -6.59 -4.92 -18.17
N LEU A 50 -7.80 -4.86 -18.74
CA LEU A 50 -8.85 -5.86 -18.48
C LEU A 50 -8.38 -7.28 -18.84
N LEU A 51 -7.61 -7.43 -19.93
CA LEU A 51 -7.05 -8.72 -20.34
C LEU A 51 -6.15 -9.30 -19.24
N ALA A 52 -5.18 -8.51 -18.77
CA ALA A 52 -4.28 -8.93 -17.69
C ALA A 52 -5.07 -9.24 -16.41
N ALA A 53 -6.00 -8.38 -16.01
CA ALA A 53 -6.82 -8.60 -14.82
C ALA A 53 -7.65 -9.90 -14.89
N THR A 54 -8.21 -10.22 -16.05
CA THR A 54 -8.99 -11.44 -16.28
C THR A 54 -8.11 -12.69 -16.19
N GLU A 55 -6.93 -12.66 -16.82
CA GLU A 55 -5.97 -13.75 -16.79
C GLU A 55 -5.44 -14.00 -15.36
N LEU A 56 -5.08 -12.93 -14.64
CA LEU A 56 -4.68 -13.01 -13.24
C LEU A 56 -5.80 -13.59 -12.36
N SER A 57 -7.06 -13.15 -12.56
CA SER A 57 -8.20 -13.72 -11.84
C SER A 57 -8.40 -15.20 -12.13
N SER A 58 -8.11 -15.66 -13.35
CA SER A 58 -8.18 -17.08 -13.71
C SER A 58 -7.09 -17.89 -12.99
N LEU A 59 -5.84 -17.40 -12.97
CA LEU A 59 -4.74 -18.07 -12.26
C LEU A 59 -5.02 -18.23 -10.76
N VAL A 60 -5.58 -17.18 -10.14
CA VAL A 60 -6.01 -17.19 -8.74
C VAL A 60 -7.11 -18.23 -8.51
N SER A 61 -8.11 -18.28 -9.39
CA SER A 61 -9.21 -19.27 -9.28
C SER A 61 -8.69 -20.70 -9.44
N THR A 62 -7.80 -20.94 -10.40
CA THR A 62 -7.11 -22.23 -10.56
C THR A 62 -6.37 -22.61 -9.27
N LYS A 63 -5.63 -21.67 -8.66
CA LYS A 63 -4.93 -21.95 -7.40
C LYS A 63 -5.85 -22.30 -6.25
N ALA A 64 -7.00 -21.64 -6.16
CA ALA A 64 -8.02 -21.99 -5.17
C ALA A 64 -8.51 -23.42 -5.36
N HIS A 65 -8.80 -23.82 -6.61
CA HIS A 65 -9.25 -25.17 -6.93
C HIS A 65 -8.21 -26.25 -6.61
N GLU A 66 -6.92 -26.00 -6.84
CA GLU A 66 -5.83 -26.92 -6.47
C GLU A 66 -5.83 -27.29 -4.98
N ILE A 67 -6.31 -26.39 -4.12
CA ILE A 67 -6.40 -26.61 -2.67
C ILE A 67 -7.83 -26.87 -2.19
N ASN A 68 -8.71 -27.31 -3.10
CA ASN A 68 -10.13 -27.63 -2.84
C ASN A 68 -10.92 -26.46 -2.25
N ARG A 69 -10.67 -25.24 -2.75
CA ARG A 69 -11.41 -24.03 -2.37
C ARG A 69 -12.10 -23.40 -3.58
N VAL A 70 -13.18 -22.69 -3.28
CA VAL A 70 -13.85 -21.77 -4.19
C VAL A 70 -13.86 -20.41 -3.51
N VAL A 71 -13.52 -19.34 -4.23
CA VAL A 71 -13.24 -18.02 -3.63
C VAL A 71 -13.91 -16.89 -4.39
N SER A 72 -14.03 -15.73 -3.74
CA SER A 72 -14.20 -14.45 -4.41
C SER A 72 -12.84 -13.84 -4.73
N VAL A 73 -12.70 -13.27 -5.92
CA VAL A 73 -11.48 -12.61 -6.41
C VAL A 73 -11.83 -11.20 -6.86
N ALA A 74 -11.06 -10.21 -6.44
CA ALA A 74 -11.13 -8.84 -6.93
C ALA A 74 -9.76 -8.40 -7.44
N ILE A 75 -9.71 -7.77 -8.61
CA ILE A 75 -8.53 -7.11 -9.16
C ILE A 75 -8.83 -5.62 -9.25
N VAL A 76 -7.97 -4.81 -8.66
CA VAL A 76 -8.06 -3.34 -8.71
C VAL A 76 -6.86 -2.74 -9.43
N ASP A 77 -7.06 -1.58 -10.04
CA ASP A 77 -5.98 -0.79 -10.62
C ASP A 77 -5.17 -0.03 -9.56
N LEU A 78 -4.18 0.76 -10.01
CA LEU A 78 -3.35 1.60 -9.16
C LEU A 78 -4.15 2.64 -8.33
N ALA A 79 -5.30 3.09 -8.82
CA ALA A 79 -6.19 4.02 -8.13
C ALA A 79 -7.18 3.32 -7.19
N GLY A 80 -7.08 1.99 -7.05
CA GLY A 80 -7.98 1.18 -6.23
C GLY A 80 -9.36 0.96 -6.85
N GLN A 81 -9.54 1.29 -8.13
CA GLN A 81 -10.80 1.04 -8.85
C GLN A 81 -10.86 -0.41 -9.31
N ILE A 82 -12.05 -0.99 -9.26
CA ILE A 82 -12.27 -2.38 -9.66
C ILE A 82 -12.10 -2.51 -11.18
N ILE A 83 -11.29 -3.46 -11.62
CA ILE A 83 -11.22 -3.91 -13.01
C ILE A 83 -12.03 -5.19 -13.18
N VAL A 84 -11.84 -6.15 -12.27
CA VAL A 84 -12.52 -7.45 -12.27
C VAL A 84 -12.98 -7.77 -10.85
N ILE A 85 -14.18 -8.31 -10.71
CA ILE A 85 -14.65 -8.93 -9.47
C ILE A 85 -15.49 -10.16 -9.81
N ASN A 86 -15.08 -11.31 -9.27
CA ASN A 86 -15.72 -12.60 -9.49
C ASN A 86 -16.06 -13.23 -8.15
N ARG A 87 -17.22 -13.86 -8.05
CA ARG A 87 -17.63 -14.66 -6.89
C ARG A 87 -17.85 -16.09 -7.36
N GLY A 88 -17.01 -17.01 -6.90
CA GLY A 88 -17.21 -18.43 -7.19
C GLY A 88 -18.50 -18.98 -6.57
N ASP A 89 -18.99 -20.07 -7.14
CA ASP A 89 -20.26 -20.68 -6.74
C ASP A 89 -20.26 -21.14 -5.28
N GLY A 90 -21.36 -20.90 -4.59
CA GLY A 90 -21.52 -21.25 -3.17
C GLY A 90 -20.68 -20.43 -2.19
N VAL A 91 -19.86 -19.48 -2.65
CA VAL A 91 -19.07 -18.62 -1.77
C VAL A 91 -20.00 -17.67 -1.00
N GLY A 92 -19.81 -17.61 0.33
CA GLY A 92 -20.60 -16.79 1.23
C GLY A 92 -20.58 -15.30 0.83
N PRO A 93 -21.72 -14.57 0.92
CA PRO A 93 -21.92 -13.28 0.26
C PRO A 93 -20.98 -12.16 0.74
N HIS A 94 -20.48 -12.23 1.98
CA HIS A 94 -19.56 -11.23 2.53
C HIS A 94 -18.17 -11.26 1.87
N ASN A 95 -17.80 -12.36 1.21
CA ASN A 95 -16.46 -12.53 0.65
C ASN A 95 -16.21 -11.65 -0.58
N THR A 96 -17.24 -11.25 -1.32
CA THR A 96 -17.08 -10.37 -2.49
C THR A 96 -16.55 -9.00 -2.07
N GLU A 97 -17.19 -8.37 -1.08
CA GLU A 97 -16.71 -7.10 -0.53
C GLU A 97 -15.39 -7.27 0.25
N ALA A 98 -15.19 -8.39 0.95
CA ALA A 98 -13.92 -8.66 1.61
C ALA A 98 -12.75 -8.73 0.60
N ALA A 99 -12.94 -9.43 -0.53
CA ALA A 99 -11.95 -9.49 -1.60
C ALA A 99 -11.64 -8.10 -2.16
N ARG A 100 -12.67 -7.31 -2.47
CA ARG A 100 -12.50 -5.91 -2.93
C ARG A 100 -11.69 -5.07 -1.95
N ARG A 101 -12.06 -5.08 -0.66
CA ARG A 101 -11.38 -4.29 0.38
C ARG A 101 -9.95 -4.75 0.63
N LYS A 102 -9.67 -6.05 0.55
CA LYS A 102 -8.30 -6.59 0.64
C LYS A 102 -7.44 -6.12 -0.53
N ALA A 103 -7.96 -6.14 -1.76
CA ALA A 103 -7.27 -5.62 -2.95
C ALA A 103 -6.97 -4.12 -2.81
N PHE A 104 -7.98 -3.33 -2.43
CA PHE A 104 -7.84 -1.90 -2.16
C PHE A 104 -6.77 -1.64 -1.08
N THR A 105 -6.83 -2.36 0.03
CA THR A 105 -5.84 -2.24 1.12
C THR A 105 -4.42 -2.53 0.63
N ALA A 106 -4.25 -3.57 -0.17
CA ALA A 106 -2.94 -3.95 -0.70
C ALA A 106 -2.36 -2.89 -1.64
N VAL A 107 -3.15 -2.33 -2.56
CA VAL A 107 -2.66 -1.27 -3.45
C VAL A 107 -2.40 0.04 -2.69
N SER A 108 -3.29 0.44 -1.77
CA SER A 108 -3.15 1.70 -1.03
C SER A 108 -1.98 1.70 -0.06
N THR A 109 -1.70 0.56 0.58
CA THR A 109 -0.60 0.44 1.56
C THR A 109 0.68 -0.15 0.96
N LYS A 110 0.63 -0.56 -0.32
CA LYS A 110 1.73 -1.24 -1.04
C LYS A 110 2.27 -2.47 -0.31
N THR A 111 1.42 -3.08 0.53
CA THR A 111 1.78 -4.14 1.47
C THR A 111 0.75 -5.25 1.39
N ALA A 112 1.20 -6.50 1.34
CA ALA A 112 0.29 -7.64 1.46
C ALA A 112 -0.49 -7.57 2.78
N THR A 113 -1.81 -7.71 2.70
CA THR A 113 -2.74 -7.55 3.83
C THR A 113 -2.45 -8.49 5.01
N LEU A 114 -1.90 -9.69 4.74
CA LEU A 114 -1.49 -10.61 5.80
C LEU A 114 -0.31 -10.04 6.60
N LEU A 115 0.69 -9.47 5.93
CA LEU A 115 1.81 -8.80 6.58
C LEU A 115 1.35 -7.52 7.29
N LEU A 116 0.47 -6.75 6.65
CA LEU A 116 -0.09 -5.53 7.23
C LEU A 116 -0.85 -5.82 8.54
N ALA A 117 -1.67 -6.87 8.56
CA ALA A 117 -2.40 -7.31 9.75
C ALA A 117 -1.46 -7.71 10.90
N LYS A 118 -0.32 -8.36 10.59
CA LYS A 118 0.72 -8.67 11.58
C LYS A 118 1.36 -7.40 12.10
N ASN A 119 1.73 -6.48 11.21
CA ASN A 119 2.41 -5.23 11.57
C ASN A 119 1.54 -4.30 12.42
N ALA A 120 0.23 -4.24 12.15
CA ALA A 120 -0.71 -3.44 12.92
C ALA A 120 -0.86 -3.90 14.38
N LYS A 121 -0.51 -5.15 14.70
CA LYS A 121 -0.57 -5.68 16.07
C LYS A 121 0.72 -5.45 16.87
N MET A 122 1.77 -4.90 16.26
CA MET A 122 3.07 -4.76 16.92
C MET A 122 3.12 -3.58 17.90
N THR A 123 2.37 -2.49 17.65
CA THR A 123 2.36 -1.31 18.51
C THR A 123 0.97 -0.69 18.59
N ALA A 124 0.67 0.01 19.70
CA ALA A 124 -0.58 0.75 19.85
C ALA A 124 -0.76 1.85 18.80
N SER A 125 0.34 2.38 18.24
CA SER A 125 0.30 3.39 17.18
C SER A 125 -0.10 2.82 15.82
N THR A 126 0.21 1.55 15.52
CA THR A 126 -0.14 0.92 14.24
C THR A 126 -1.49 0.19 14.27
N GLU A 127 -2.02 -0.12 15.45
CA GLU A 127 -3.33 -0.76 15.64
C GLU A 127 -4.48 0.05 15.02
N ASN A 128 -4.42 1.37 15.11
CA ASN A 128 -5.47 2.26 14.59
C ASN A 128 -5.68 2.13 13.07
N LEU A 129 -4.73 1.54 12.33
CA LEU A 129 -4.90 1.27 10.90
C LEU A 129 -6.08 0.32 10.62
N ALA A 130 -6.37 -0.59 11.56
CA ALA A 130 -7.51 -1.51 11.47
C ALA A 130 -8.87 -0.80 11.64
N GLN A 131 -8.89 0.44 12.12
CA GLN A 131 -10.11 1.23 12.31
C GLN A 131 -10.50 2.06 11.08
N LEU A 132 -9.64 2.14 10.07
CA LEU A 132 -9.95 2.88 8.84
C LEU A 132 -11.05 2.16 8.03
N PRO A 133 -12.19 2.81 7.73
CA PRO A 133 -13.35 2.14 7.14
C PRO A 133 -13.09 1.41 5.81
N GLU A 134 -12.20 1.95 4.97
CA GLU A 134 -11.90 1.37 3.66
C GLU A 134 -10.91 0.20 3.74
N LEU A 135 -10.05 0.16 4.78
CA LEU A 135 -9.02 -0.87 4.88
C LEU A 135 -9.58 -2.15 5.49
N LEU A 136 -9.07 -3.29 5.04
CA LEU A 136 -9.34 -4.60 5.60
C LEU A 136 -8.01 -5.32 5.82
N LEU A 137 -7.55 -5.29 7.08
CA LEU A 137 -6.32 -5.93 7.54
C LEU A 137 -6.58 -7.41 7.81
N LEU A 138 -6.82 -8.16 6.73
CA LEU A 138 -7.07 -9.59 6.75
C LEU A 138 -6.41 -10.20 5.51
N GLY A 139 -5.62 -11.26 5.68
CA GLY A 139 -4.86 -11.90 4.59
C GLY A 139 -5.70 -12.23 3.35
N GLY A 140 -5.11 -12.08 2.17
CA GLY A 140 -5.76 -12.28 0.87
C GLY A 140 -5.61 -11.15 -0.13
N GLY A 141 -5.19 -9.97 0.31
CA GLY A 141 -4.80 -8.85 -0.56
C GLY A 141 -3.30 -8.82 -0.83
N VAL A 142 -2.88 -8.79 -2.10
CA VAL A 142 -1.47 -8.76 -2.54
C VAL A 142 -1.27 -7.71 -3.64
N PRO A 143 -0.29 -6.79 -3.53
CA PRO A 143 0.03 -5.82 -4.58
C PRO A 143 0.62 -6.48 -5.83
N ILE A 144 0.30 -5.95 -7.01
CA ILE A 144 0.79 -6.41 -8.32
C ILE A 144 1.75 -5.38 -8.91
N TYR A 145 2.94 -5.84 -9.27
CA TYR A 145 4.01 -5.03 -9.85
C TYR A 145 4.27 -5.41 -11.31
N TYR A 146 4.61 -4.41 -12.13
CA TYR A 146 5.20 -4.55 -13.46
C TYR A 146 6.51 -3.78 -13.51
N ASN A 147 7.63 -4.45 -13.77
CA ASN A 147 8.97 -3.85 -13.75
C ASN A 147 9.21 -2.98 -12.50
N ASP A 148 8.94 -3.55 -11.32
CA ASP A 148 9.03 -2.90 -10.00
C ASP A 148 8.10 -1.71 -9.75
N LYS A 149 7.23 -1.35 -10.70
CA LYS A 149 6.18 -0.35 -10.51
C LYS A 149 4.90 -1.03 -10.05
N LEU A 150 4.30 -0.51 -8.99
CA LEU A 150 2.96 -0.93 -8.57
C LEU A 150 1.95 -0.50 -9.64
N ILE A 151 1.13 -1.43 -10.13
CA ILE A 151 0.12 -1.16 -11.16
C ILE A 151 -1.29 -1.58 -10.76
N GLY A 152 -1.45 -2.21 -9.60
CA GLY A 152 -2.72 -2.66 -9.07
C GLY A 152 -2.55 -3.64 -7.91
N ALA A 153 -3.61 -4.35 -7.56
CA ALA A 153 -3.58 -5.41 -6.57
C ALA A 153 -4.68 -6.45 -6.81
N VAL A 154 -4.47 -7.63 -6.24
CA VAL A 154 -5.47 -8.69 -6.13
C VAL A 154 -5.96 -8.80 -4.69
N GLY A 155 -7.21 -9.18 -4.52
CA GLY A 155 -7.82 -9.55 -3.26
C GLY A 155 -8.59 -10.85 -3.38
N VAL A 156 -8.42 -11.73 -2.40
CA VAL A 156 -9.06 -13.06 -2.33
C VAL A 156 -9.77 -13.22 -0.99
N ALA A 157 -10.96 -13.82 -1.03
CA ALA A 157 -11.69 -14.19 0.17
C ALA A 157 -12.51 -15.46 -0.04
N GLY A 158 -12.58 -16.32 0.99
CA GLY A 158 -13.33 -17.58 0.96
C GLY A 158 -12.46 -18.84 1.02
N GLY A 159 -11.13 -18.70 1.09
CA GLY A 159 -10.17 -19.80 1.19
C GLY A 159 -10.17 -20.53 2.55
N GLY A 160 -11.02 -20.13 3.48
CA GLY A 160 -11.19 -20.74 4.81
C GLY A 160 -10.23 -20.22 5.89
N SER A 161 -9.15 -19.52 5.51
CA SER A 161 -8.28 -18.80 6.44
C SER A 161 -7.59 -17.62 5.74
N PRO A 162 -7.12 -16.61 6.49
CA PRO A 162 -6.33 -15.50 5.95
C PRO A 162 -5.06 -15.95 5.22
N GLU A 163 -4.42 -17.02 5.70
CA GLU A 163 -3.21 -17.59 5.11
C GLU A 163 -3.52 -18.29 3.79
N ASN A 164 -4.64 -19.01 3.69
CA ASN A 164 -5.08 -19.62 2.45
C ASN A 164 -5.44 -18.54 1.42
N ASP A 165 -6.15 -17.49 1.84
CA ASP A 165 -6.47 -16.37 0.96
C ASP A 165 -5.19 -15.69 0.44
N ASP A 166 -4.18 -15.45 1.30
CA ASP A 166 -2.88 -14.87 0.89
C ASP A 166 -2.12 -15.79 -0.08
N LEU A 167 -2.08 -17.10 0.20
CA LEU A 167 -1.45 -18.09 -0.67
C LEU A 167 -2.12 -18.15 -2.06
N ILE A 168 -3.45 -18.12 -2.11
CA ILE A 168 -4.21 -18.11 -3.36
C ILE A 168 -3.97 -16.79 -4.11
N ALA A 169 -3.99 -15.65 -3.43
CA ALA A 169 -3.77 -14.34 -4.04
C ALA A 169 -2.39 -14.22 -4.70
N ARG A 170 -1.34 -14.81 -4.12
CA ARG A 170 0.02 -14.83 -4.70
C ARG A 170 0.13 -15.56 -6.03
N ALA A 171 -0.89 -16.32 -6.44
CA ALA A 171 -0.95 -16.91 -7.79
C ALA A 171 -1.28 -15.89 -8.89
N ALA A 172 -1.67 -14.65 -8.55
CA ALA A 172 -1.92 -13.56 -9.50
C ALA A 172 -0.61 -13.02 -10.11
N GLN A 173 0.08 -13.83 -10.91
CA GLN A 173 1.34 -13.45 -11.52
C GLN A 173 1.55 -14.12 -12.88
N ILE A 174 2.02 -13.34 -13.85
CA ILE A 174 2.41 -13.79 -15.19
C ILE A 174 3.90 -13.53 -15.33
N LEU A 175 4.71 -14.51 -14.90
CA LEU A 175 6.16 -14.37 -14.77
C LEU A 175 6.85 -14.08 -16.11
N SER A 176 6.33 -14.62 -17.22
CA SER A 176 6.85 -14.37 -18.57
C SER A 176 6.71 -12.90 -19.01
N LEU A 177 5.83 -12.12 -18.36
CA LEU A 177 5.55 -10.73 -18.66
C LEU A 177 5.98 -9.77 -17.53
N ASN A 178 6.72 -10.26 -16.53
CA ASN A 178 7.12 -9.50 -15.33
C ASN A 178 5.94 -8.91 -14.55
N LEU A 179 4.77 -9.55 -14.57
CA LEU A 179 3.63 -9.22 -13.71
C LEU A 179 3.70 -10.06 -12.44
N ILE A 180 4.07 -9.45 -11.31
CA ILE A 180 4.42 -10.17 -10.07
C ILE A 180 3.54 -9.70 -8.92
N ALA A 181 2.84 -10.62 -8.26
CA ALA A 181 2.11 -10.37 -7.01
C ALA A 181 3.02 -10.64 -5.81
N ARG A 182 3.36 -9.62 -5.02
CA ARG A 182 4.27 -9.77 -3.86
C ARG A 182 3.90 -8.91 -2.67
#